data_AF-A0A841KS55-F1
#
_entry.id   AF-A0A841KS55-F1
#
_cell.length_a   1.000
_cell.length_b   1.000
_cell.length_c   1.000
_cell.angle_alpha   90.00
_cell.angle_beta   90.00
_cell.angle_gamma   90.00
#
_symmetry.space_group_name_H-M   'P 1'
#
loop_
_entity.id
_entity.type
_entity.pdbx_description
1 polymer ?
#
loop_
_entity_poly.entity_id
_entity_poly.type
_entity_poly.pdbx_seq_one_letter_code
_entity_poly.pdbx_strand_id
1 'polypeptide(L)'
;MLQKPWIKIFIWFMATFFFFLASGVIISMLKPGPTESEVMQFMMGMMAAMDNSMMGVAMNIEHNGALQEVMVVSTKLMIPLIFISMVAGFAIRYMQWRNDHVK
;
A
#
# COMPACT_ATOMS: atom_id res chain seq x y z
N MET A 1 24.44 7.41 18.08
CA MET A 1 24.53 5.97 17.74
C MET A 1 23.14 5.50 17.35
N LEU A 2 22.92 5.04 16.12
CA LEU A 2 21.62 4.55 15.64
C LEU A 2 21.26 3.25 16.39
N GLN A 3 20.50 3.38 17.49
CA GLN A 3 20.37 2.35 18.52
C GLN A 3 19.36 1.23 18.22
N LYS A 4 18.40 1.42 17.30
CA LYS A 4 17.33 0.43 17.09
C LYS A 4 17.70 -0.55 15.98
N PRO A 5 17.69 -1.88 16.23
CA PRO A 5 18.08 -2.89 15.24
C PRO A 5 17.21 -2.86 13.97
N TRP A 6 15.93 -2.52 14.10
CA TRP A 6 15.02 -2.34 12.97
C TRP A 6 15.43 -1.21 12.02
N ILE A 7 15.97 -0.10 12.55
CA ILE A 7 16.46 1.00 11.71
C ILE A 7 17.70 0.56 10.93
N LYS A 8 18.55 -0.28 11.52
CA LYS A 8 19.72 -0.84 10.84
C LYS A 8 19.32 -1.76 9.69
N ILE A 9 18.31 -2.62 9.88
CA ILE A 9 17.77 -3.49 8.82
C ILE A 9 17.14 -2.66 7.71
N PHE A 10 16.35 -1.63 8.06
CA PHE A 10 15.74 -0.73 7.09
C PHE A 10 16.80 0.00 6.25
N ILE A 11 17.83 0.57 6.88
CA ILE A 11 18.93 1.23 6.17
C ILE A 11 19.67 0.24 5.27
N TRP A 12 19.92 -0.97 5.74
CA TRP A 12 20.59 -2.02 4.96
C TRP A 12 19.76 -2.41 3.72
N PHE A 13 18.46 -2.58 3.89
CA PHE A 13 17.54 -2.85 2.78
C PHE A 13 17.53 -1.70 1.76
N MET A 14 17.39 -0.45 2.24
CA MET A 14 17.38 0.73 1.38
C MET A 14 18.71 0.90 0.62
N ALA A 15 19.85 0.72 1.29
CA ALA A 15 21.16 0.80 0.65
C ALA A 15 21.33 -0.26 -0.44
N THR A 16 20.90 -1.49 -0.18
CA THR A 16 20.94 -2.60 -1.15
C THR A 16 20.02 -2.32 -2.33
N PHE A 17 18.78 -1.86 -2.07
CA PHE A 17 17.83 -1.48 -3.10
C PHE A 17 18.38 -0.40 -4.04
N PHE A 18 18.92 0.69 -3.48
CA PHE A 18 19.50 1.77 -4.30
C PHE A 18 20.75 1.33 -5.05
N PHE A 19 21.58 0.46 -4.46
CA PHE A 19 22.74 -0.11 -5.16
C PHE A 19 22.32 -0.92 -6.39
N PHE A 20 21.32 -1.79 -6.26
CA PHE A 20 20.80 -2.56 -7.39
C PHE A 20 20.10 -1.68 -8.43
N LEU A 21 19.36 -0.67 -8.00
CA LEU A 21 18.74 0.31 -8.90
C LEU A 21 19.79 1.06 -9.71
N ALA A 22 20.83 1.59 -9.05
CA ALA A 22 21.93 2.29 -9.72
C ALA A 22 22.68 1.37 -10.68
N SER A 23 22.96 0.14 -10.26
CA SER A 23 23.59 -0.87 -11.13
C SER A 23 22.73 -1.18 -12.36
N GLY A 24 21.42 -1.31 -12.19
CA GLY A 24 20.48 -1.51 -13.29
C GLY A 24 20.46 -0.35 -14.29
N VAL A 25 20.56 0.89 -13.80
CA VAL A 25 20.67 2.09 -14.66
C VAL A 25 22.00 2.12 -15.42
N ILE A 26 23.12 1.81 -14.76
CA ILE A 26 24.42 1.77 -15.44
C ILE A 26 24.44 0.69 -16.53
N ILE A 27 23.89 -0.49 -16.25
CA ILE A 27 23.78 -1.57 -17.23
C ILE A 27 22.87 -1.16 -18.39
N SER A 28 21.75 -0.46 -18.11
CA SER A 28 20.83 -0.02 -19.17
C SER A 28 21.43 1.05 -20.08
N MET A 29 22.31 1.92 -19.56
CA MET A 29 23.05 2.90 -20.37
C MET A 29 24.03 2.26 -21.37
N LEU A 30 24.52 1.06 -21.06
CA LEU A 30 25.49 0.33 -21.89
C LEU A 30 24.82 -0.58 -22.93
N LYS A 31 23.51 -0.81 -22.85
CA LYS A 31 22.75 -1.60 -23.83
C LYS A 31 22.27 -0.68 -24.97
N PRO A 32 22.33 -1.11 -26.25
CA PRO A 32 21.66 -0.37 -27.32
C PRO A 32 20.18 -0.18 -26.98
N GLY A 33 19.61 0.95 -27.45
CA GLY A 33 18.23 1.32 -27.19
C GLY A 33 17.25 0.18 -27.53
N PRO A 34 16.12 0.11 -26.82
CA PRO A 34 15.19 -1.00 -26.96
C PRO A 34 14.64 -1.07 -28.39
N THR A 35 14.48 -2.28 -28.90
CA THR A 35 13.83 -2.48 -30.21
C THR A 35 12.34 -2.17 -30.10
N GLU A 36 11.67 -1.90 -31.23
CA GLU A 36 10.22 -1.68 -31.25
C GLU A 36 9.44 -2.85 -30.61
N SER A 37 9.92 -4.08 -30.78
CA SER A 37 9.33 -5.26 -30.15
C SER A 37 9.48 -5.28 -28.63
N GLU A 38 10.65 -4.88 -28.10
CA GLU A 38 10.89 -4.76 -26.66
C GLU A 38 10.03 -3.65 -26.05
N VAL A 39 9.87 -2.52 -26.74
CA VAL A 39 8.99 -1.42 -26.30
C VAL A 39 7.53 -1.87 -26.27
N MET A 40 7.07 -2.56 -27.31
CA MET A 40 5.70 -3.07 -27.37
C MET A 40 5.42 -4.09 -26.25
N GLN A 41 6.37 -4.99 -25.97
CA GLN A 41 6.26 -5.92 -24.84
C GLN A 41 6.21 -5.21 -23.50
N PHE A 42 7.04 -4.18 -23.31
CA PHE A 42 7.02 -3.35 -22.11
C PHE A 42 5.67 -2.65 -21.93
N MET A 43 5.13 -2.04 -22.99
CA MET A 43 3.83 -1.38 -22.96
C MET A 43 2.69 -2.35 -22.65
N MET A 44 2.70 -3.56 -23.24
CA MET A 44 1.72 -4.60 -22.91
C MET A 44 1.82 -5.03 -21.44
N GLY A 45 3.02 -5.20 -20.91
CA GLY A 45 3.23 -5.52 -19.49
C GLY A 45 2.73 -4.41 -18.56
N MET A 46 2.97 -3.14 -18.93
CA MET A 46 2.49 -1.98 -18.17
C MET A 46 0.96 -1.89 -18.18
N MET A 47 0.31 -2.12 -19.32
CA MET A 47 -1.15 -2.17 -19.39
C MET A 47 -1.71 -3.33 -18.56
N ALA A 48 -1.14 -4.52 -18.67
CA ALA A 48 -1.57 -5.67 -17.86
C ALA A 48 -1.39 -5.42 -16.36
N ALA A 49 -0.31 -4.76 -15.95
CA ALA A 49 -0.11 -4.38 -14.55
C ALA A 49 -1.11 -3.31 -14.09
N MET A 50 -1.48 -2.38 -14.97
CA MET A 50 -2.50 -1.37 -14.71
C MET A 50 -3.88 -2.01 -14.53
N ASP A 51 -4.25 -2.97 -15.39
CA ASP A 51 -5.51 -3.71 -15.29
C ASP A 51 -5.62 -4.52 -13.98
N ASN A 52 -4.50 -5.10 -13.54
CA ASN A 52 -4.42 -5.85 -12.28
C ASN A 52 -4.18 -4.97 -11.04
N SER A 53 -4.01 -3.66 -11.21
CA SER A 53 -3.81 -2.74 -10.10
C SER A 53 -5.13 -2.40 -9.40
N MET A 54 -5.08 -1.79 -8.21
CA MET A 54 -6.28 -1.27 -7.56
C MET A 54 -7.04 -0.25 -8.43
N MET A 55 -6.35 0.44 -9.33
CA MET A 55 -6.96 1.36 -10.29
C MET A 55 -7.72 0.61 -11.40
N GLY A 56 -7.13 -0.46 -11.96
CA GLY A 56 -7.79 -1.31 -12.94
C GLY A 56 -8.97 -2.09 -12.34
N VAL A 57 -8.85 -2.53 -11.09
CA VAL A 57 -9.96 -3.08 -10.32
C VAL A 57 -11.04 -2.02 -10.15
N ALA A 58 -10.70 -0.80 -9.72
CA ALA A 58 -11.62 0.33 -9.53
C ALA A 58 -12.41 0.70 -10.80
N MET A 59 -11.76 0.69 -11.96
CA MET A 59 -12.39 0.98 -13.25
C MET A 59 -13.37 -0.11 -13.69
N ASN A 60 -13.12 -1.38 -13.30
CA ASN A 60 -13.97 -2.50 -13.67
C ASN A 60 -15.01 -2.88 -12.59
N ILE A 61 -15.11 -2.13 -11.49
CA ILE A 61 -16.06 -2.47 -10.41
C ILE A 61 -17.51 -2.38 -10.87
N GLU A 62 -17.83 -1.43 -11.75
CA GLU A 62 -19.20 -1.28 -12.28
C GLU A 62 -19.67 -2.51 -13.07
N HIS A 63 -18.74 -3.32 -13.58
CA HIS A 63 -19.04 -4.51 -14.38
C HIS A 63 -19.00 -5.81 -13.56
N ASN A 64 -18.56 -5.75 -12.30
CA ASN A 64 -18.44 -6.92 -11.43
C ASN A 64 -19.38 -6.77 -10.22
N GLY A 65 -20.60 -7.32 -10.36
CA GLY A 65 -21.66 -7.21 -9.35
C GLY A 65 -21.27 -7.70 -7.95
N ALA A 66 -20.38 -8.70 -7.85
CA ALA A 66 -19.91 -9.19 -6.56
C ALA A 66 -18.99 -8.18 -5.85
N LEU A 67 -18.09 -7.51 -6.58
CA LEU A 67 -17.23 -6.47 -6.02
C LEU A 67 -18.04 -5.23 -5.63
N GLN A 68 -19.06 -4.88 -6.43
CA GLN A 68 -19.96 -3.78 -6.12
C GLN A 68 -20.75 -4.05 -4.82
N GLU A 69 -21.26 -5.26 -4.64
CA GLU A 69 -21.98 -5.66 -3.43
C GLU A 69 -21.08 -5.60 -2.18
N VAL A 70 -19.85 -6.14 -2.27
CA VAL A 70 -18.86 -6.06 -1.19
C VAL A 70 -18.53 -4.61 -0.84
N MET A 71 -18.38 -3.73 -1.84
CA MET A 71 -18.08 -2.32 -1.59
C MET A 71 -19.25 -1.59 -0.91
N VAL A 72 -20.49 -1.87 -1.34
CA VAL A 72 -21.70 -1.29 -0.73
C VAL A 72 -21.86 -1.74 0.71
N VAL A 73 -21.68 -3.04 1.00
CA VAL A 73 -21.72 -3.57 2.36
C VAL A 73 -20.60 -2.96 3.21
N SER A 74 -19.37 -2.91 2.68
CA SER A 74 -18.22 -2.33 3.38
C SER A 74 -18.45 -0.86 3.74
N THR A 75 -18.98 -0.07 2.79
CA THR A 75 -19.27 1.36 2.99
C THR A 75 -20.39 1.56 4.02
N LYS A 76 -21.44 0.73 3.97
CA LYS A 76 -22.54 0.77 4.95
C LYS A 76 -22.07 0.42 6.37
N LEU A 77 -21.12 -0.49 6.51
CA LEU A 77 -20.56 -0.87 7.81
C LEU A 77 -19.55 0.14 8.35
N MET A 78 -18.89 0.92 7.49
CA MET A 78 -17.86 1.87 7.89
C MET A 78 -18.37 2.95 8.85
N ILE A 79 -19.53 3.56 8.55
CA ILE A 79 -20.08 4.64 9.39
C ILE A 79 -20.41 4.15 10.81
N PRO A 80 -21.16 3.05 11.02
CA PRO A 80 -21.38 2.47 12.34
C PRO A 80 -20.09 2.14 13.08
N LEU A 81 -19.09 1.61 12.38
CA LEU A 81 -17.82 1.18 12.97
C LEU A 81 -17.00 2.38 13.47
N ILE A 82 -17.05 3.51 12.74
CA ILE A 82 -16.48 4.78 13.20
C ILE A 82 -17.14 5.23 14.51
N PHE A 83 -18.47 5.19 14.60
CA PHE A 83 -19.18 5.55 15.84
C PHE A 83 -18.82 4.62 17.01
N ILE A 84 -18.81 3.30 16.79
CA ILE A 84 -18.42 2.32 17.81
C ILE A 84 -16.99 2.57 18.27
N SER A 85 -16.06 2.83 17.35
CA SER A 85 -14.65 3.09 17.69
C SER A 85 -14.47 4.38 18.50
N MET A 86 -15.23 5.43 18.19
CA MET A 86 -15.23 6.66 18.98
C MET A 86 -15.75 6.43 20.40
N VAL A 87 -16.89 5.73 20.54
CA VAL A 87 -17.46 5.42 21.86
C VAL A 87 -16.51 4.54 22.67
N ALA A 88 -15.92 3.51 22.05
CA ALA A 88 -14.94 2.65 22.69
C ALA A 88 -13.69 3.43 23.15
N GLY A 89 -13.16 4.31 22.29
CA GLY A 89 -12.04 5.18 22.65
C GLY A 89 -12.35 6.10 23.82
N PHE A 90 -13.56 6.68 23.84
CA PHE A 90 -14.00 7.53 24.94
C PHE A 90 -14.19 6.75 26.24
N ALA A 91 -14.77 5.55 26.17
CA ALA A 91 -14.98 4.67 27.32
C ALA A 91 -13.66 4.23 27.94
N ILE A 92 -12.67 3.83 27.12
CA ILE A 92 -11.33 3.45 27.59
C ILE A 92 -10.68 4.65 28.30
N ARG A 93 -10.76 5.85 27.71
CA ARG A 93 -10.16 7.05 28.30
C ARG A 93 -10.84 7.46 29.61
N TYR A 94 -12.16 7.32 29.71
CA TYR A 94 -12.91 7.56 30.93
C TYR A 94 -12.57 6.55 32.05
N MET A 95 -12.42 5.27 31.71
CA MET A 95 -12.01 4.23 32.66
C MET A 95 -10.59 4.47 33.21
N GLN A 96 -9.65 4.88 32.35
CA GLN A 96 -8.29 5.25 32.77
C GLN A 96 -8.30 6.42 33.75
N TRP A 97 -9.05 7.49 33.43
CA TRP A 97 -9.18 8.66 34.30
C TRP A 97 -9.76 8.32 35.68
N ARG A 98 -10.76 7.44 35.73
CA ARG A 98 -11.33 6.97 37.01
C ARG A 98 -10.33 6.15 37.82
N ASN A 99 -9.55 5.27 37.19
CA ASN A 99 -8.57 4.44 37.89
C ASN A 99 -7.37 5.25 38.43
N ASP A 100 -6.98 6.32 37.74
CA ASP A 100 -5.89 7.20 38.18
C ASP A 100 -6.31 8.12 39.35
N HIS A 101 -7.61 8.31 39.60
CA HIS A 101 -8.14 9.09 40.73
C HIS A 101 -8.53 8.24 41.96
N VAL A 102 -8.37 6.91 41.89
CA VAL A 102 -8.65 5.98 43.00
C VAL A 102 -7.35 5.47 43.66
N LYS A 103 -6.19 5.90 43.18
CA LYS A 103 -4.88 5.72 43.83
C LYS A 103 -4.44 6.98 44.55
#